data_AF-A0A4Q2REU3-F1
#
_entry.id   AF-A0A4Q2REU3-F1
#
_cell.length_a   1.000
_cell.length_b   1.000
_cell.length_c   1.000
_cell.angle_alpha   90.00
_cell.angle_beta   90.00
_cell.angle_gamma   90.00
#
_symmetry.space_group_name_H-M   'P 1'
#
loop_
_entity.id
_entity.type
_entity.pdbx_description
1 polymer ?
#
loop_
_entity_poly.entity_id
_entity_poly.type
_entity_poly.pdbx_seq_one_letter_code
_entity_poly.pdbx_strand_id
1 'polypeptide(L)'
;MAHHHLQHGIETCHREYFDATLPPNLRAASGDTVTIDTVTGSPDVVPDPTAFHVPCITAIETALRGSFEFIVRDDLAFTYPRAETPTHHVTMGVDPDLDRCAVKAVRETIALIGETNGLSHADAYMLCSLAGDLHITQTVNGSKGVHMMMDKKNLRM
;
A
#
# COMPACT_ATOMS: atom_id res chain seq x y z
N MET A 1 24.92 -3.63 9.86
CA MET A 1 23.70 -4.04 9.12
C MET A 1 23.78 -5.54 8.97
N ALA A 2 22.81 -6.25 9.54
CA ALA A 2 22.67 -7.70 9.37
C ALA A 2 21.74 -8.01 8.20
N HIS A 3 21.91 -9.19 7.62
CA HIS A 3 20.98 -9.76 6.64
C HIS A 3 20.23 -10.93 7.26
N HIS A 4 18.90 -10.93 7.14
CA HIS A 4 18.01 -11.95 7.67
C HIS A 4 17.24 -12.62 6.53
N HIS A 5 16.78 -13.86 6.73
CA HIS A 5 15.93 -14.57 5.77
C HIS A 5 14.71 -15.15 6.50
N LEU A 6 13.52 -14.79 6.04
CA LEU A 6 12.24 -15.31 6.50
C LEU A 6 11.64 -16.21 5.41
N GLN A 7 11.72 -17.52 5.62
CA GLN A 7 11.16 -18.52 4.72
C GLN A 7 9.65 -18.67 4.94
N HIS A 8 8.89 -18.87 3.87
CA HIS A 8 7.45 -19.20 3.96
C HIS A 8 7.23 -20.59 4.57
N GLY A 9 6.20 -20.73 5.40
CA GLY A 9 5.84 -22.00 6.03
C GLY A 9 4.59 -21.87 6.90
N ILE A 10 4.10 -23.01 7.41
CA ILE A 10 2.90 -23.06 8.27
C ILE A 10 3.08 -22.19 9.53
N GLU A 11 4.30 -22.12 10.06
CA GLU A 11 4.63 -21.34 11.25
C GLU A 11 4.81 -19.84 10.97
N THR A 12 5.11 -19.46 9.72
CA THR A 12 5.49 -18.08 9.35
C THR A 12 4.46 -17.36 8.49
N CYS A 13 3.47 -18.08 7.95
CA CYS A 13 2.40 -17.54 7.12
C CYS A 13 1.05 -17.70 7.82
N HIS A 14 0.38 -16.57 8.04
CA HIS A 14 -1.00 -16.53 8.51
C HIS A 14 -1.93 -16.11 7.37
N ARG A 15 -3.15 -16.65 7.36
CA ARG A 15 -4.16 -16.33 6.36
C ARG A 15 -5.39 -15.74 7.04
N GLU A 16 -6.11 -14.87 6.32
CA GLU A 16 -7.41 -14.29 6.70
C GLU A 16 -7.40 -13.27 7.86
N TYR A 17 -6.27 -13.07 8.55
CA TYR A 17 -6.20 -12.08 9.63
C TYR A 17 -4.84 -11.42 9.74
N PHE A 18 -4.85 -10.20 10.28
CA PHE A 18 -3.67 -9.45 10.68
C PHE A 18 -3.83 -9.14 12.17
N ASP A 19 -2.98 -9.75 13.01
CA ASP A 19 -3.06 -9.62 14.47
C ASP A 19 -1.70 -9.23 15.03
N ALA A 20 -1.62 -7.98 15.50
CA ALA A 20 -0.40 -7.43 16.10
C ALA A 20 -0.04 -8.06 17.46
N THR A 21 -0.91 -8.89 18.03
CA THR A 21 -0.64 -9.61 19.29
C THR A 21 0.16 -10.90 19.09
N LEU A 22 0.32 -11.37 17.84
CA LEU A 22 1.13 -12.53 17.53
C LEU A 22 2.62 -12.30 17.86
N PRO A 23 3.33 -13.33 18.35
CA PRO A 23 4.76 -13.23 18.55
C PRO A 23 5.49 -13.03 17.20
N PRO A 24 6.48 -12.11 17.13
CA PRO A 24 7.19 -11.87 15.90
C PRO A 24 8.04 -13.09 15.52
N ASN A 25 7.95 -13.50 14.26
CA ASN A 25 8.76 -14.59 13.70
C ASN A 25 10.23 -14.17 13.44
N LEU A 26 10.47 -12.86 13.32
CA LEU A 26 11.78 -12.26 13.15
C LEU A 26 11.83 -10.91 13.89
N ARG A 27 12.96 -10.62 14.53
CA ARG A 27 13.28 -9.29 15.05
C ARG A 27 14.49 -8.76 14.28
N ALA A 28 14.32 -7.61 13.64
CA ALA A 28 15.38 -6.93 12.89
C ALA A 28 15.63 -5.55 13.51
N ALA A 29 16.87 -5.08 13.47
CA ALA A 29 17.20 -3.71 13.85
C ALA A 29 16.90 -2.76 12.67
N SER A 30 16.71 -1.47 12.96
CA SER A 30 16.58 -0.46 11.91
C SER A 30 17.82 -0.46 11.01
N GLY A 31 17.62 -0.50 9.69
CA GLY A 31 18.70 -0.61 8.69
C GLY A 31 19.21 -2.03 8.42
N ASP A 32 18.64 -3.04 9.06
CA ASP A 32 18.85 -4.43 8.64
C ASP A 32 18.09 -4.72 7.35
N THR A 33 18.60 -5.67 6.56
CA THR A 33 17.93 -6.16 5.35
C THR A 33 17.30 -7.52 5.62
N VAL A 34 16.04 -7.71 5.23
CA VAL A 34 15.34 -9.00 5.35
C VAL A 34 14.95 -9.50 3.96
N THR A 35 15.36 -10.72 3.62
CA THR A 35 14.80 -11.44 2.48
C THR A 35 13.56 -12.21 2.92
N ILE A 36 12.44 -12.04 2.21
CA ILE A 36 11.18 -12.73 2.51
C ILE A 36 10.79 -13.58 1.30
N ASP A 37 10.50 -14.85 1.54
CA ASP A 37 9.92 -15.73 0.53
C ASP A 37 8.39 -15.72 0.69
N THR A 38 7.65 -15.56 -0.40
CA THR A 38 6.18 -15.55 -0.39
C THR A 38 5.59 -16.75 -1.12
N VAL A 39 4.44 -17.22 -0.64
CA VAL A 39 3.57 -18.17 -1.34
C VAL A 39 2.21 -17.52 -1.54
N THR A 40 1.61 -17.73 -2.71
CA THR A 40 0.36 -17.10 -3.10
C THR A 40 -0.56 -18.09 -3.82
N GLY A 41 -1.87 -17.90 -3.66
CA GLY A 41 -2.92 -18.72 -4.23
C GLY A 41 -3.30 -19.93 -3.36
N SER A 42 -4.60 -20.11 -3.16
CA SER A 42 -5.19 -21.31 -2.57
C SER A 42 -6.29 -21.86 -3.49
N PRO A 43 -6.61 -23.17 -3.45
CA PRO A 43 -7.59 -23.75 -4.36
C PRO A 43 -8.97 -23.07 -4.29
N ASP A 44 -9.30 -22.50 -3.13
CA ASP A 44 -10.53 -21.79 -2.81
C ASP A 44 -10.66 -20.39 -3.44
N VAL A 45 -9.56 -19.78 -3.93
CA VAL A 45 -9.61 -18.49 -4.66
C VAL A 45 -9.57 -18.66 -6.18
N VAL A 46 -9.58 -19.91 -6.67
CA VAL A 46 -9.69 -20.20 -8.10
C VAL A 46 -11.11 -19.82 -8.56
N PRO A 47 -11.27 -18.92 -9.55
CA PRO A 47 -12.60 -18.53 -10.04
C PRO A 47 -13.39 -19.76 -10.50
N ASP A 48 -14.71 -19.74 -10.30
CA ASP A 48 -15.59 -20.78 -10.79
C ASP A 48 -15.44 -20.85 -12.33
N PRO A 49 -14.99 -21.99 -12.89
CA PRO A 49 -14.74 -22.10 -14.33
C PRO A 49 -16.04 -21.98 -15.16
N THR A 50 -17.20 -22.03 -14.52
CA THR A 50 -18.52 -21.90 -15.15
C THR A 50 -19.10 -20.49 -15.07
N ALA A 51 -18.48 -19.58 -14.32
CA ALA A 51 -18.96 -18.21 -14.14
C ALA A 51 -18.02 -17.17 -14.79
N PHE A 52 -18.61 -16.10 -15.31
CA PHE A 52 -17.86 -14.96 -15.83
C PHE A 52 -17.54 -13.99 -14.68
N HIS A 53 -16.28 -13.95 -14.28
CA HIS A 53 -15.78 -13.06 -13.24
C HIS A 53 -15.04 -11.87 -13.87
N VAL A 54 -15.57 -10.66 -13.70
CA VAL A 54 -14.85 -9.42 -13.99
C VAL A 54 -14.87 -8.57 -12.72
N PRO A 55 -13.70 -8.11 -12.23
CA PRO A 55 -12.32 -8.41 -12.65
C PRO A 55 -11.81 -9.78 -12.17
N CYS A 56 -10.71 -10.27 -12.75
CA CYS A 56 -9.98 -11.43 -12.23
C CYS A 56 -9.59 -11.19 -10.76
N ILE A 57 -9.92 -12.12 -9.88
CA ILE A 57 -9.68 -12.01 -8.42
C ILE A 57 -8.18 -11.90 -8.09
N THR A 58 -7.33 -12.52 -8.91
CA THR A 58 -5.88 -12.57 -8.70
C THR A 58 -5.13 -11.90 -9.85
N ALA A 59 -3.90 -11.44 -9.58
CA ALA A 59 -2.95 -11.05 -10.61
C ALA A 59 -2.16 -12.28 -11.11
N ILE A 60 -0.95 -12.08 -11.62
CA ILE A 60 0.00 -13.18 -11.87
C ILE A 60 0.68 -13.51 -10.54
N GLU A 61 0.07 -14.44 -9.82
CA GLU A 61 0.57 -14.91 -8.53
C GLU A 61 1.82 -15.79 -8.74
N THR A 62 2.96 -15.37 -8.18
CA THR A 62 4.22 -16.09 -8.27
C THR A 62 5.01 -15.98 -6.98
N ALA A 63 5.88 -16.95 -6.72
CA ALA A 63 6.82 -16.87 -5.61
C ALA A 63 7.74 -15.66 -5.82
N LEU A 64 7.82 -14.79 -4.81
CA LEU A 64 8.71 -13.64 -4.81
C LEU A 64 9.78 -13.84 -3.75
N ARG A 65 11.01 -13.48 -4.10
CA ARG A 65 12.14 -13.33 -3.18
C ARG A 65 12.62 -11.89 -3.28
N GLY A 66 12.36 -11.10 -2.25
CA GLY A 66 12.72 -9.68 -2.20
C GLY A 66 13.52 -9.36 -0.94
N SER A 67 14.45 -8.42 -1.03
CA SER A 67 15.21 -7.87 0.10
C SER A 67 14.68 -6.49 0.46
N PHE A 68 14.31 -6.30 1.72
CA PHE A 68 13.70 -5.06 2.22
C PHE A 68 14.53 -4.50 3.37
N GLU A 69 14.75 -3.19 3.37
CA GLU A 69 15.29 -2.46 4.51
C GLU A 69 14.13 -1.85 5.31
N PHE A 70 14.15 -2.03 6.63
CA PHE A 70 13.15 -1.45 7.51
C PHE A 70 13.78 -0.35 8.36
N ILE A 71 13.17 0.83 8.31
CA ILE A 71 13.58 2.00 9.10
C ILE A 71 12.40 2.44 9.94
N VAL A 72 12.58 2.49 11.26
CA VAL A 72 11.55 3.00 12.17
C VAL A 72 11.62 4.54 12.17
N ARG A 73 10.46 5.19 12.02
CA ARG A 73 10.31 6.65 11.99
C ARG A 73 9.26 7.07 13.03
N ASP A 74 9.72 7.49 14.20
CA ASP A 74 8.89 7.99 15.30
C ASP A 74 8.54 9.48 15.17
N ASP A 75 9.15 10.16 14.20
CA ASP A 75 8.92 11.56 13.85
C ASP A 75 7.73 11.78 12.89
N LEU A 76 7.12 10.71 12.37
CA LEU A 76 6.01 10.76 11.43
C LEU A 76 4.66 10.53 12.13
N ALA A 77 3.66 11.37 11.82
CA ALA A 77 2.37 11.38 12.50
C ALA A 77 1.16 11.02 11.59
N PHE A 78 1.39 10.70 10.32
CA PHE A 78 0.30 10.32 9.42
C PHE A 78 -0.29 8.96 9.79
N THR A 79 -1.60 8.82 9.66
CA THR A 79 -2.36 7.62 10.08
C THR A 79 -2.69 6.68 8.92
N TYR A 80 -2.26 7.01 7.71
CA TYR A 80 -2.57 6.27 6.50
C TYR A 80 -1.29 5.95 5.73
N PRO A 81 -1.19 4.77 5.09
CA PRO A 81 -0.03 4.43 4.27
C PRO A 81 0.20 5.44 3.15
N ARG A 82 1.48 5.77 2.95
CA ARG A 82 1.99 6.55 1.83
C ARG A 82 3.11 5.77 1.17
N ALA A 83 3.27 5.93 -0.13
CA ALA A 83 4.38 5.35 -0.89
C ALA A 83 5.06 6.43 -1.71
N GLU A 84 6.28 6.13 -2.14
CA GLU A 84 7.09 7.02 -2.93
C GLU A 84 7.78 6.23 -4.04
N THR A 85 7.76 6.77 -5.26
CA THR A 85 8.59 6.32 -6.37
C THR A 85 9.68 7.36 -6.63
N PRO A 86 10.67 7.13 -7.51
CA PRO A 86 11.63 8.18 -7.84
C PRO A 86 10.99 9.50 -8.27
N THR A 87 9.78 9.47 -8.84
CA THR A 87 9.12 10.63 -9.44
C THR A 87 7.83 11.08 -8.75
N HIS A 88 7.17 10.22 -7.95
CA HIS A 88 5.86 10.54 -7.38
C HIS A 88 5.78 10.25 -5.89
N HIS A 89 5.00 11.08 -5.18
CA HIS A 89 4.37 10.66 -3.93
C HIS A 89 3.03 9.99 -4.24
N VAL A 90 2.71 8.96 -3.49
CA VAL A 90 1.50 8.16 -3.65
C VAL A 90 0.75 8.11 -2.33
N THR A 91 -0.48 8.61 -2.34
CA THR A 91 -1.42 8.45 -1.23
C THR A 91 -2.54 7.52 -1.64
N MET A 92 -3.26 6.94 -0.67
CA MET A 92 -4.20 5.87 -0.95
C MET A 92 -5.47 5.98 -0.13
N GLY A 93 -6.51 5.28 -0.58
CA GLY A 93 -7.79 5.14 0.09
C GLY A 93 -8.32 3.73 -0.09
N VAL A 94 -8.74 3.12 1.02
CA VAL A 94 -9.31 1.77 1.09
C VAL A 94 -10.65 1.85 1.82
N ASP A 95 -11.66 1.26 1.19
CA ASP A 95 -13.06 1.26 1.65
C ASP A 95 -13.84 0.21 0.82
N PRO A 96 -14.90 -0.42 1.36
CA PRO A 96 -15.79 -1.26 0.56
C PRO A 96 -16.40 -0.53 -0.66
N ASP A 97 -16.55 0.79 -0.59
CA ASP A 97 -17.07 1.63 -1.67
C ASP A 97 -15.95 2.35 -2.45
N LEU A 98 -16.01 2.32 -3.78
CA LEU A 98 -14.93 2.85 -4.63
C LEU A 98 -14.87 4.39 -4.61
N ASP A 99 -16.02 5.05 -4.54
CA ASP A 99 -16.07 6.51 -4.49
C ASP A 99 -15.52 7.01 -3.15
N ARG A 100 -15.80 6.30 -2.06
CA ARG A 100 -15.16 6.57 -0.75
C ARG A 100 -13.66 6.36 -0.78
N CYS A 101 -13.16 5.37 -1.53
CA CYS A 101 -11.72 5.20 -1.74
C CYS A 101 -11.11 6.43 -2.42
N ALA A 102 -11.74 6.94 -3.48
CA ALA A 102 -11.25 8.13 -4.19
C ALA A 102 -11.24 9.37 -3.29
N VAL A 103 -12.31 9.60 -2.52
CA VAL A 103 -12.38 10.70 -1.54
C VAL A 103 -11.25 10.61 -0.51
N LYS A 104 -10.99 9.41 0.03
CA LYS A 104 -9.90 9.18 0.99
C LYS A 104 -8.53 9.45 0.36
N ALA A 105 -8.26 8.91 -0.83
CA ALA A 105 -6.98 9.11 -1.50
C ALA A 105 -6.67 10.60 -1.72
N VAL A 106 -7.65 11.38 -2.17
CA VAL A 106 -7.52 12.84 -2.36
C VAL A 106 -7.31 13.56 -1.04
N ARG A 107 -8.05 13.21 0.03
CA ARG A 107 -7.88 13.82 1.35
C ARG A 107 -6.47 13.59 1.91
N GLU A 108 -5.95 12.38 1.75
CA GLU A 108 -4.56 12.08 2.13
C GLU A 108 -3.55 12.88 1.30
N THR A 109 -3.81 13.13 0.01
CA THR A 109 -2.94 14.00 -0.81
C THR A 109 -3.01 15.45 -0.34
N ILE A 110 -4.19 15.96 0.00
CA ILE A 110 -4.35 17.32 0.55
C ILE A 110 -3.59 17.45 1.87
N ALA A 111 -3.68 16.45 2.75
CA ALA A 111 -2.93 16.42 4.00
C ALA A 111 -1.42 16.46 3.74
N LEU A 112 -0.92 15.59 2.84
CA LEU A 112 0.48 15.58 2.41
C LEU A 112 0.93 16.97 1.91
N ILE A 113 0.15 17.60 1.02
CA ILE A 113 0.47 18.94 0.47
C ILE A 113 0.47 20.00 1.58
N GLY A 114 -0.50 19.94 2.51
CA GLY A 114 -0.58 20.86 3.63
C GLY A 114 0.63 20.76 4.57
N GLU A 115 1.10 19.55 4.84
CA GLU A 115 2.27 19.26 5.67
C GLU A 115 3.57 19.79 5.03
N THR A 116 3.74 19.66 3.72
CA THR A 116 5.04 19.93 3.06
C THR A 116 5.12 21.28 2.37
N ASN A 117 4.01 21.82 1.86
CA ASN A 117 4.01 23.02 1.02
C ASN A 117 3.34 24.23 1.68
N GLY A 118 2.63 24.04 2.81
CA GLY A 118 1.91 25.11 3.50
C GLY A 118 0.77 25.73 2.68
N LEU A 119 0.24 25.02 1.68
CA LEU A 119 -0.91 25.47 0.91
C LEU A 119 -2.19 25.40 1.75
N SER A 120 -3.14 26.29 1.47
CA SER A 120 -4.48 26.17 2.04
C SER A 120 -5.15 24.88 1.56
N HIS A 121 -6.11 24.37 2.32
CA HIS A 121 -6.88 23.19 1.91
C HIS A 121 -7.51 23.36 0.52
N ALA A 122 -8.01 24.56 0.20
CA ALA A 122 -8.63 24.84 -1.09
C ALA A 122 -7.59 24.80 -2.23
N ASP A 123 -6.42 25.41 -2.03
CA ASP A 123 -5.35 25.42 -3.04
C ASP A 123 -4.77 24.01 -3.24
N ALA A 124 -4.60 23.24 -2.16
CA ALA A 124 -4.16 21.85 -2.22
C ALA A 124 -5.15 20.97 -3.00
N TYR A 125 -6.46 21.16 -2.78
CA TYR A 125 -7.50 20.46 -3.54
C TYR A 125 -7.47 20.83 -5.03
N MET A 126 -7.30 22.11 -5.35
CA MET A 126 -7.14 22.57 -6.74
C MET A 126 -5.89 21.95 -7.39
N LEU A 127 -4.77 21.88 -6.67
CA LEU A 127 -3.56 21.23 -7.15
C LEU A 127 -3.79 19.73 -7.43
N CYS A 128 -4.49 19.03 -6.54
CA CYS A 128 -4.87 17.62 -6.76
C CYS A 128 -5.68 17.46 -8.06
N SER A 129 -6.61 18.38 -8.35
CA SER A 129 -7.41 18.33 -9.57
C SER A 129 -6.62 18.63 -10.85
N LEU A 130 -5.56 19.44 -10.76
CA LEU A 130 -4.77 19.86 -11.93
C LEU A 130 -3.62 18.91 -12.25
N ALA A 131 -3.06 18.27 -11.22
CA ALA A 131 -1.78 17.58 -11.32
C ALA A 131 -1.74 16.20 -10.66
N GLY A 132 -2.84 15.77 -10.02
CA GLY A 132 -2.96 14.45 -9.40
C GLY A 132 -3.63 13.46 -10.34
N ASP A 133 -3.04 12.27 -10.46
CA ASP A 133 -3.62 11.16 -11.21
C ASP A 133 -4.24 10.13 -10.26
N LEU A 134 -5.55 9.91 -10.38
CA LEU A 134 -6.29 8.92 -9.58
C LEU A 134 -6.34 7.57 -10.29
N HIS A 135 -5.79 6.55 -9.64
CA HIS A 135 -5.72 5.19 -10.16
C HIS A 135 -6.47 4.21 -9.26
N ILE A 136 -7.21 3.29 -9.86
CA ILE A 136 -7.82 2.18 -9.14
C ILE A 136 -6.72 1.15 -8.83
N THR A 137 -6.53 0.83 -7.54
CA THR A 137 -5.57 -0.19 -7.10
C THR A 137 -6.14 -1.59 -7.28
N GLN A 138 -7.38 -1.83 -6.81
CA GLN A 138 -8.09 -3.11 -6.94
C GLN A 138 -9.58 -2.94 -6.57
N THR A 139 -10.43 -3.86 -7.05
CA THR A 139 -11.90 -3.80 -6.84
C THR A 139 -12.53 -5.13 -6.43
N VAL A 140 -11.71 -6.17 -6.17
CA VAL A 140 -12.17 -7.56 -5.99
C VAL A 140 -12.13 -8.04 -4.53
N ASN A 141 -11.37 -7.38 -3.67
CA ASN A 141 -11.31 -7.74 -2.25
C ASN A 141 -12.56 -7.23 -1.50
N GLY A 142 -12.75 -7.68 -0.25
CA GLY A 142 -13.83 -7.18 0.61
C GLY A 142 -13.80 -5.66 0.84
N SER A 143 -12.62 -5.04 0.73
CA SER A 143 -12.46 -3.60 0.56
C SER A 143 -11.85 -3.32 -0.80
N LYS A 144 -12.16 -2.19 -1.43
CA LYS A 144 -11.60 -1.71 -2.69
C LYS A 144 -10.42 -0.76 -2.41
N GLY A 145 -9.65 -0.40 -3.44
CA GLY A 145 -8.51 0.51 -3.30
C GLY A 145 -8.40 1.49 -4.45
N VAL A 146 -8.10 2.75 -4.11
CA VAL A 146 -7.74 3.82 -5.05
C VAL A 146 -6.49 4.52 -4.51
N HIS A 147 -5.58 4.93 -5.39
CA HIS A 147 -4.41 5.74 -5.04
C HIS A 147 -4.32 6.97 -5.93
N MET A 148 -3.80 8.07 -5.36
CA MET A 148 -3.44 9.27 -6.12
C MET A 148 -1.93 9.32 -6.28
N MET A 149 -1.47 9.54 -7.50
CA MET A 149 -0.06 9.83 -7.81
C MET A 149 0.11 11.34 -7.98
N MET A 150 1.04 11.92 -7.24
CA MET A 150 1.41 13.33 -7.34
C MET A 150 2.90 13.44 -7.70
N ASP A 151 3.19 14.05 -8.84
CA ASP A 151 4.58 14.26 -9.29
C ASP A 151 5.33 15.16 -8.31
N LYS A 152 6.48 14.70 -7.84
CA LYS A 152 7.33 15.40 -6.87
C LYS A 152 7.72 16.80 -7.33
N LYS A 153 7.86 17.03 -8.64
CA LYS A 153 8.20 18.37 -9.16
C LYS A 153 7.14 19.43 -8.85
N ASN A 154 5.92 19.00 -8.55
CA ASN A 154 4.81 19.89 -8.18
C ASN A 154 4.79 20.19 -6.68
N LEU A 155 5.61 19.50 -5.89
CA LEU A 155 5.69 19.62 -4.44
C LEU A 155 7.04 20.23 -4.04
N ARG A 156 7.06 20.98 -2.92
CA ARG A 156 8.28 21.54 -2.36
C ARG A 156 8.69 20.67 -1.18
N MET A 157 9.25 19.50 -1.47
CA MET A 157 9.74 18.53 -0.49
C MET A 157 11.26 18.41 -0.54
#